data_AF-A0A967HBI4-F1
#
_entry.id   AF-A0A967HBI4-F1
#
_cell.length_a   1.000
_cell.length_b   1.000
_cell.length_c   1.000
_cell.angle_alpha   90.00
_cell.angle_beta   90.00
_cell.angle_gamma   90.00
#
_symmetry.space_group_name_H-M   'P 1'
#
loop_
_entity.id
_entity.type
_entity.pdbx_description
1 polymer ?
#
loop_
_entity_poly.entity_id
_entity_poly.type
_entity_poly.pdbx_seq_one_letter_code
_entity_poly.pdbx_strand_id
1 'polypeptide(L)' 'MDAEARMDGGGSGADRQPHTFVLDHTLVERARREVGEPDVVRSIEAALVAALDYRAWVRAVREGRRDVLG' A
#
# COMPACT_ATOMS: atom_id res chain seq x y z
N MET A 1 -20.19 -15.89 39.06
CA MET A 1 -21.13 -16.03 37.94
C MET A 1 -20.96 -14.79 37.08
N ASP A 2 -19.84 -14.65 36.37
CA ASP A 2 -19.44 -15.39 35.14
C ASP A 2 -20.48 -15.13 34.04
N ALA A 3 -20.16 -14.83 32.78
CA ALA A 3 -18.97 -14.48 32.03
C ALA A 3 -19.53 -14.07 30.65
N GLU A 4 -18.83 -13.21 29.91
CA GLU A 4 -18.80 -13.10 28.42
C GLU A 4 -18.24 -11.71 28.10
N ALA A 5 -16.93 -11.54 27.99
CA ALA A 5 -16.14 -12.00 26.85
C ALA A 5 -16.83 -11.71 25.50
N ARG A 6 -16.88 -10.42 25.14
CA ARG A 6 -16.80 -10.01 23.74
C ARG A 6 -15.87 -8.81 23.64
N MET A 7 -14.58 -9.09 23.85
CA MET A 7 -13.54 -8.33 23.16
C MET A 7 -13.68 -8.70 21.68
N ASP A 8 -14.54 -7.96 21.00
CA ASP A 8 -14.66 -8.04 19.55
C ASP A 8 -13.36 -7.49 18.97
N GLY A 9 -12.52 -8.41 18.48
CA GLY A 9 -11.33 -8.09 17.73
C GLY A 9 -11.73 -7.44 16.40
N GLY A 10 -11.97 -6.14 16.41
CA GLY A 10 -12.11 -5.34 15.20
C GLY A 10 -10.80 -4.66 14.89
N GLY A 11 -9.82 -5.43 14.40
CA GLY A 11 -8.51 -4.91 14.01
C GLY A 11 -8.66 -3.66 13.15
N SER A 12 -7.95 -2.62 13.56
CA SER A 12 -7.71 -1.34 12.90
C SER A 12 -7.83 -1.44 11.37
N GLY A 13 -9.06 -1.34 10.87
CA GLY A 13 -9.34 -1.12 9.47
C GLY A 13 -9.03 0.34 9.23
N ALA A 14 -7.73 0.67 9.14
CA ALA A 14 -7.30 1.92 8.56
C ALA A 14 -8.14 2.11 7.31
N ASP A 15 -8.99 3.15 7.31
CA ASP A 15 -9.87 3.49 6.20
C ASP A 15 -9.08 3.36 4.91
N ARG A 16 -9.31 2.26 4.18
CA ARG A 16 -8.73 2.07 2.84
C ARG A 16 -9.48 3.03 1.96
N GLN A 17 -9.08 4.29 2.00
CA GLN A 17 -9.62 5.31 1.12
C GLN A 17 -9.30 4.86 -0.31
N PRO A 18 -10.32 4.67 -1.17
CA PRO A 18 -10.06 4.24 -2.53
C PRO A 18 -9.34 5.37 -3.27
N HIS A 19 -8.07 5.15 -3.58
CA HIS A 19 -7.29 6.04 -4.42
C HIS A 19 -7.39 5.59 -5.87
N THR A 20 -7.81 6.49 -6.76
CA THR A 20 -7.89 6.23 -8.20
C THR A 20 -6.62 6.74 -8.89
N PHE A 21 -5.96 5.87 -9.65
CA PHE A 21 -4.79 6.21 -10.45
C PHE A 21 -5.10 6.03 -11.93
N VAL A 22 -4.59 6.95 -12.76
CA VAL A 22 -4.65 6.81 -14.21
C VAL A 22 -3.39 6.10 -14.66
N LEU A 23 -3.56 4.90 -15.20
CA LEU A 23 -2.47 4.08 -15.73
C LEU A 23 -2.59 3.98 -17.25
N ASP A 24 -1.46 3.75 -17.91
CA ASP A 24 -1.45 3.43 -19.33
C ASP A 24 -2.24 2.15 -19.59
N HIS A 25 -3.31 2.25 -20.39
CA HIS A 25 -4.23 1.16 -20.64
C HIS A 25 -3.55 -0.03 -21.34
N THR A 26 -2.62 0.23 -22.26
CA THR A 26 -1.92 -0.81 -23.01
C THR A 26 -1.00 -1.62 -22.09
N LEU A 27 -0.35 -0.94 -21.14
CA LEU A 27 0.48 -1.58 -20.12
C LEU A 27 -0.36 -2.48 -19.19
N VAL A 28 -1.50 -1.97 -18.70
CA VAL A 28 -2.39 -2.71 -17.78
C VAL A 28 -2.97 -3.94 -18.46
N GLU A 29 -3.43 -3.82 -19.70
CA GLU A 29 -3.99 -4.94 -20.45
C GLU A 29 -2.95 -6.01 -20.79
N ARG A 30 -1.71 -5.59 -21.06
CA ARG A 30 -0.60 -6.54 -21.23
C ARG A 30 -0.33 -7.27 -19.92
N ALA A 31 -0.18 -6.55 -18.82
CA ALA A 31 0.11 -7.14 -17.52
C ALA A 31 -1.01 -8.10 -17.07
N ARG A 32 -2.28 -7.73 -17.29
CA ARG A 32 -3.44 -8.59 -17.00
C ARG A 32 -3.38 -9.93 -17.73
N ARG A 33 -2.95 -9.94 -18.99
CA ARG A 33 -2.78 -11.17 -19.77
C ARG A 33 -1.61 -12.02 -19.30
N GLU A 34 -0.54 -11.39 -18.82
CA GLU A 34 0.69 -12.08 -18.43
C GLU A 34 0.63 -12.65 -17.01
N VAL A 35 0.03 -11.94 -16.05
CA VAL A 35 0.04 -12.32 -14.63
C VAL A 35 -1.34 -12.40 -13.98
N GLY A 36 -2.41 -11.95 -14.64
CA GLY A 36 -3.77 -11.93 -14.08
C GLY A 36 -4.07 -10.65 -13.28
N GLU A 37 -5.35 -10.25 -13.27
CA GLU A 37 -5.79 -8.98 -12.68
C GLU A 37 -5.45 -8.79 -11.19
N PRO A 38 -5.63 -9.79 -10.29
CA PRO A 38 -5.31 -9.62 -8.87
C PRO A 38 -3.82 -9.33 -8.62
N ASP A 39 -2.93 -9.96 -9.39
CA ASP A 39 -1.49 -9.80 -9.25
C ASP A 39 -0.99 -8.48 -9.85
N VAL A 40 -1.66 -7.96 -10.88
CA VAL A 40 -1.43 -6.60 -11.39
C VAL A 40 -1.75 -5.57 -10.31
N VAL A 41 -2.92 -5.68 -9.67
CA VAL A 41 -3.32 -4.76 -8.59
C VAL A 41 -2.31 -4.79 -7.44
N ARG A 42 -1.95 -5.99 -6.97
CA ARG A 42 -0.95 -6.16 -5.90
C ARG A 42 0.42 -5.59 -6.27
N SER A 43 0.85 -5.76 -7.52
CA SER A 43 2.13 -5.22 -8.00
C SER A 43 2.12 -3.69 -8.05
N ILE A 44 1.00 -3.08 -8.46
CA ILE A 44 0.81 -1.63 -8.45
C ILE A 44 0.82 -1.09 -7.01
N GLU A 45 0.11 -1.75 -6.09
CA GLU A 45 0.10 -1.39 -4.67
C GLU A 45 1.51 -1.43 -4.08
N ALA A 46 2.26 -2.51 -4.31
CA ALA A 46 3.63 -2.65 -3.83
C ALA A 46 4.57 -1.58 -4.40
N ALA A 47 4.48 -1.30 -5.70
CA ALA A 47 5.27 -0.27 -6.35
C ALA A 47 4.93 1.13 -5.82
N LEU A 48 3.67 1.40 -5.54
CA LEU A 48 3.21 2.67 -4.98
C LEU A 48 3.73 2.88 -3.56
N VAL A 49 3.62 1.85 -2.69
CA VAL A 49 4.17 1.90 -1.32
C VAL A 49 5.66 2.19 -1.37
N ALA A 50 6.42 1.46 -2.19
CA ALA A 50 7.86 1.67 -2.35
C ALA A 50 8.20 3.09 -2.85
N ALA A 51 7.40 3.64 -3.79
CA ALA A 51 7.60 4.99 -4.29
C ALA A 51 7.30 6.06 -3.24
N LEU A 52 6.26 5.87 -2.42
CA LEU A 52 5.94 6.77 -1.31
C LEU A 52 7.01 6.73 -0.23
N ASP A 53 7.45 5.53 0.16
CA ASP A 53 8.52 5.34 1.13
C ASP A 53 9.82 5.98 0.63
N TYR A 54 10.14 5.82 -0.66
CA TYR A 54 11.28 6.49 -1.27
C TYR A 54 11.18 8.02 -1.19
N ARG A 55 10.01 8.60 -1.49
CA ARG A 55 9.82 10.07 -1.40
C ARG A 55 9.92 10.56 0.04
N ALA A 56 9.37 9.81 1.00
CA ALA A 56 9.50 10.11 2.41
C ALA A 56 10.97 10.06 2.86
N TRP A 57 11.70 9.03 2.44
CA TRP A 57 13.13 8.89 2.68
C TRP A 57 13.94 10.05 2.07
N VAL A 58 13.73 10.38 0.79
CA VAL A 58 14.40 11.52 0.12
C VAL A 58 14.13 12.82 0.87
N ARG A 59 12.89 13.05 1.33
CA ARG A 59 12.53 14.24 2.11
C ARG A 59 13.29 14.27 3.43
N ALA A 60 13.32 13.16 4.16
CA ALA A 60 14.03 13.09 5.43
C ALA A 60 15.54 13.27 5.29
N VAL A 61 16.15 12.69 4.25
CA VAL A 61 17.56 12.92 3.91
C VAL A 61 17.83 14.40 3.61
N ARG A 62 16.96 15.07 2.84
CA ARG A 62 17.06 16.51 2.56
C ARG A 62 16.92 17.37 3.81
N GLU A 63 16.10 16.94 4.77
CA GLU A 63 15.90 17.60 6.05
C GLU A 63 17.00 17.24 7.09
N GLY A 64 18.04 16.50 6.67
CA GLY A 64 19.17 16.13 7.53
C GLY A 64 18.89 14.97 8.50
N ARG A 65 17.73 14.32 8.38
CA ARG A 65 17.33 13.16 9.19
C ARG A 65 17.85 11.88 8.51
N ARG A 66 18.87 11.25 9.09
CA ARG A 66 19.55 10.08 8.50
C ARG A 66 19.00 8.71 8.95
N ASP A 67 18.09 8.69 9.94
CA ASP A 67 17.70 7.45 10.63
C ASP A 67 16.30 6.93 10.24
N VAL A 68 15.82 7.28 9.04
CA VAL A 68 14.42 7.07 8.61
C VAL A 68 14.06 5.68 8.09
N LEU A 69 15.03 4.77 7.98
CA LEU A 69 14.81 3.38 7.55
C LEU A 69 15.09 2.38 8.69
N GLY A 70 15.07 2.84 9.94
CA GLY A 70 15.26 2.02 11.14
C GLY A 70 13.96 1.52 11.75
#